data_AF-A0A6V7H2U5-F1
#
_entry.id   AF-A0A6V7H2U5-F1
#
_cell.length_a   1.000
_cell.length_b   1.000
_cell.length_c   1.000
_cell.angle_alpha   90.00
_cell.angle_beta   90.00
_cell.angle_gamma   90.00
#
_symmetry.space_group_name_H-M   'P 1'
#
loop_
_entity.id
_entity.type
_entity.pdbx_description
1 polymer ?
#
loop_
_entity_poly.entity_id
_entity_poly.type
_entity_poly.pdbx_seq_one_letter_code
_entity_poly.pdbx_strand_id
1 'polypeptide(L)'
;DNVQHLFECFCEVAAPLGEKPPWILQKYPTSFSDEEILKSVPKFAYPCEIENLMVQHFSFVLTSIDSKWTFGFCRHDPKTDTALVILSALPWHEIFY
;
A
#
# COMPACT_ATOMS: atom_id res chain seq x y z
N ASP A 1 -9.40 2.22 -20.46
CA ASP A 1 -9.63 0.89 -19.88
C ASP A 1 -10.71 0.96 -18.82
N ASN A 2 -11.63 -0.02 -18.85
CA ASN A 2 -12.69 -0.13 -17.87
C ASN A 2 -12.11 -0.75 -16.59
N VAL A 3 -12.04 0.06 -15.53
CA VAL A 3 -11.73 -0.40 -14.17
C VAL A 3 -12.80 -1.43 -13.76
N GLN A 4 -12.37 -2.63 -13.39
CA GLN A 4 -13.26 -3.74 -13.04
C GLN A 4 -13.58 -3.80 -11.55
N HIS A 5 -12.69 -3.27 -10.71
CA HIS A 5 -12.77 -3.36 -9.26
C HIS A 5 -12.59 -1.98 -8.61
N LEU A 6 -13.28 -1.75 -7.49
CA LEU A 6 -13.09 -0.52 -6.71
C LEU A 6 -11.65 -0.39 -6.20
N PHE A 7 -11.08 -1.51 -5.78
CA PHE A 7 -9.67 -1.66 -5.43
C PHE A 7 -9.20 -3.04 -5.88
N GLU A 8 -7.92 -3.15 -6.21
CA GLU A 8 -7.30 -4.37 -6.71
C GLU A 8 -6.82 -5.25 -5.55
N CYS A 9 -6.22 -4.63 -4.53
CA CYS A 9 -5.68 -5.35 -3.38
C CYS A 9 -5.58 -4.45 -2.14
N PHE A 10 -5.99 -4.96 -1.00
CA PHE A 10 -5.67 -4.45 0.32
C PHE A 10 -4.46 -5.22 0.86
N CYS A 11 -3.53 -4.52 1.50
CA CYS A 11 -2.40 -5.10 2.22
C CYS A 11 -2.30 -4.49 3.62
N GLU A 12 -2.10 -5.33 4.63
CA GLU A 12 -1.54 -4.88 5.91
C GLU A 12 -0.04 -5.16 5.90
N VAL A 13 0.75 -4.13 6.14
CA VAL A 13 2.21 -4.16 6.05
C VAL A 13 2.79 -3.94 7.44
N ALA A 14 3.64 -4.84 7.91
CA ALA A 14 4.40 -4.63 9.14
C ALA A 14 5.51 -3.60 8.94
N ALA A 15 5.73 -2.78 9.97
CA ALA A 15 6.87 -1.88 10.04
C ALA A 15 8.21 -2.63 9.98
N PRO A 16 9.27 -1.98 9.48
CA PRO A 16 10.62 -2.52 9.58
C PRO A 16 11.00 -2.73 11.06
N LEU A 17 11.72 -3.81 11.34
CA LEU A 17 12.18 -4.14 12.69
C LEU A 17 13.68 -4.46 12.67
N GLY A 18 14.50 -3.52 13.11
CA GLY A 18 15.96 -3.64 13.02
C GLY A 18 16.42 -3.78 11.57
N GLU A 19 17.11 -4.87 11.25
CA GLU A 19 17.54 -5.18 9.88
C GLU A 19 16.42 -5.80 9.01
N LYS A 20 15.27 -6.15 9.61
CA LYS A 20 14.18 -6.78 8.88
C LYS A 20 13.40 -5.72 8.07
N PRO A 21 13.36 -5.81 6.74
CA PRO A 21 12.59 -4.88 5.91
C PRO A 21 11.08 -5.05 6.16
N PRO A 22 10.25 -4.05 5.83
CA PRO A 22 8.80 -4.16 5.93
C PRO A 22 8.27 -5.33 5.08
N TRP A 23 7.20 -5.98 5.53
CA TRP A 23 6.62 -7.14 4.83
C TRP A 23 5.10 -7.15 4.93
N ILE A 24 4.45 -7.82 3.98
CA ILE A 24 2.99 -8.00 3.98
C ILE A 24 2.61 -9.06 5.03
N LEU A 25 1.79 -8.70 6.00
CA LEU A 25 1.21 -9.60 7.00
C LEU A 25 0.01 -10.34 6.43
N GLN A 26 -0.87 -9.62 5.75
CA GLN A 26 -2.05 -10.16 5.10
C GLN A 26 -2.44 -9.33 3.88
N LYS A 27 -3.17 -9.96 2.96
CA LYS A 27 -3.72 -9.30 1.78
C LYS A 27 -5.11 -9.79 1.44
N TYR A 28 -5.88 -8.94 0.79
CA TYR A 28 -7.19 -9.26 0.26
C TYR A 28 -7.41 -8.60 -1.11
N PRO A 29 -7.90 -9.31 -2.13
CA PRO A 29 -8.25 -10.72 -2.12
C PRO A 29 -7.01 -11.61 -2.08
N THR A 30 -7.14 -12.79 -1.49
CA THR A 30 -6.04 -13.78 -1.43
C THR A 30 -5.59 -14.23 -2.82
N SER A 31 -6.48 -14.13 -3.82
CA SER A 31 -6.21 -14.44 -5.23
C SER A 31 -5.36 -13.41 -5.97
N PHE A 32 -5.15 -12.19 -5.43
CA PHE A 32 -4.31 -11.19 -6.09
C PHE A 32 -2.86 -11.68 -6.15
N SER A 33 -2.30 -11.89 -7.34
CA SER A 33 -1.03 -12.62 -7.52
C SER A 33 0.04 -11.85 -8.30
N ASP A 34 -0.07 -10.52 -8.38
CA ASP A 34 0.97 -9.71 -9.01
C ASP A 34 2.18 -9.58 -8.06
N GLU A 35 3.17 -10.45 -8.27
CA GLU A 35 4.38 -10.53 -7.46
C GLU A 35 5.25 -9.27 -7.51
N GLU A 36 5.24 -8.53 -8.61
CA GLU A 36 6.05 -7.31 -8.75
C GLU A 36 5.46 -6.18 -7.89
N ILE A 37 4.14 -6.02 -7.96
CA ILE A 37 3.41 -5.10 -7.10
C ILE A 37 3.57 -5.51 -5.63
N LEU A 38 3.32 -6.79 -5.30
CA LEU A 38 3.39 -7.28 -3.91
C LEU A 38 4.78 -7.10 -3.29
N LYS A 39 5.87 -7.23 -4.07
CA LYS A 39 7.24 -6.94 -3.60
C LYS A 39 7.52 -5.45 -3.40
N SER A 40 6.80 -4.61 -4.12
CA SER A 40 6.97 -3.16 -4.09
C SER A 40 6.17 -2.52 -2.94
N VAL A 41 4.96 -3.00 -2.66
CA VAL A 41 4.06 -2.42 -1.65
C VAL A 41 4.75 -2.14 -0.31
N PRO A 42 5.47 -3.08 0.33
CA PRO A 42 6.08 -2.81 1.63
C PRO A 42 7.11 -1.69 1.60
N LYS A 43 7.89 -1.60 0.52
CA LYS A 43 8.92 -0.58 0.33
C LYS A 43 8.30 0.81 0.18
N PHE A 44 7.15 0.91 -0.49
CA PHE A 44 6.43 2.17 -0.64
C PHE A 44 5.56 2.52 0.56
N ALA A 45 5.13 1.54 1.35
CA ALA A 45 4.43 1.76 2.62
C ALA A 45 5.36 2.35 3.69
N TYR A 46 6.65 2.01 3.65
CA TYR A 46 7.71 2.56 4.48
C TYR A 46 8.88 3.05 3.60
N PRO A 47 8.73 4.17 2.88
CA PRO A 47 9.72 4.67 1.92
C PRO A 47 10.95 5.31 2.60
N CYS A 48 10.83 5.64 3.88
CA CYS A 48 11.88 6.17 4.74
C CYS A 48 11.59 5.76 6.18
N GLU A 49 12.42 6.19 7.13
CA GLU A 49 12.06 6.15 8.55
C GLU A 49 10.83 7.06 8.75
N ILE A 50 9.76 6.48 9.30
CA ILE A 50 8.51 7.20 9.58
C ILE A 50 8.39 7.31 11.11
N GLU A 51 8.37 8.55 11.61
CA GLU A 51 7.99 8.82 12.99
C GLU A 51 6.46 8.70 13.13
N ASN A 52 6.00 7.58 13.69
CA ASN A 52 4.58 7.28 13.83
C ASN A 52 3.99 7.92 15.12
N LEU A 53 4.06 9.25 15.21
CA LEU A 53 3.57 10.03 16.37
C LEU A 53 2.08 10.42 16.24
N MET A 54 1.57 10.48 15.02
CA MET A 54 0.20 10.85 14.68
C MET A 54 -0.28 10.01 13.51
N VAL A 55 -1.61 9.96 13.32
CA VAL A 55 -2.19 9.30 12.14
C VAL A 55 -1.70 10.02 10.89
N GLN A 56 -1.13 9.26 9.96
CA GLN A 56 -0.57 9.77 8.72
C GLN A 56 -1.22 9.07 7.53
N HIS A 57 -1.61 9.88 6.55
CA HIS A 57 -2.13 9.42 5.27
C HIS A 57 -1.22 9.94 4.17
N PHE A 58 -0.84 9.05 3.26
CA PHE A 58 -0.17 9.43 2.02
C PHE A 58 -0.51 8.42 0.94
N SER A 59 -0.20 8.76 -0.30
CA SER A 59 -0.37 7.86 -1.43
C SER A 59 0.91 7.78 -2.25
N PHE A 60 1.24 6.58 -2.72
CA PHE A 60 2.25 6.37 -3.75
C PHE A 60 1.59 5.95 -5.06
N VAL A 61 2.35 6.03 -6.16
CA VAL A 61 1.88 5.61 -7.49
C VAL A 61 2.88 4.63 -8.08
N LEU A 62 2.39 3.46 -8.49
CA LEU A 62 3.12 2.50 -9.30
C LEU A 62 2.74 2.72 -10.76
N THR A 63 3.75 2.91 -11.61
CA THR A 63 3.56 3.09 -13.05
C THR A 63 3.98 1.82 -13.76
N SER A 64 3.05 1.19 -14.47
CA SER A 64 3.31 0.00 -15.28
C SER A 64 3.93 0.37 -16.64
N ILE A 65 4.45 -0.64 -17.34
CA ILE A 65 5.08 -0.46 -18.65
C ILE A 65 4.12 0.07 -19.73
N ASP A 66 2.83 -0.21 -19.59
CA ASP A 66 1.76 0.30 -20.47
C ASP A 66 1.23 1.67 -20.01
N SER A 67 1.98 2.38 -19.17
CA SER A 67 1.66 3.73 -18.67
C SER A 67 0.36 3.81 -17.87
N LYS A 68 -0.04 2.71 -17.23
CA LYS A 68 -1.14 2.72 -16.25
C LYS A 68 -0.62 3.06 -14.88
N TRP A 69 -1.49 3.67 -14.08
CA TRP A 69 -1.20 4.05 -12.71
C TRP A 69 -1.99 3.19 -11.75
N THR A 70 -1.29 2.65 -10.75
CA THR A 70 -1.91 2.05 -9.57
C THR A 70 -1.56 2.91 -8.37
N PHE A 71 -2.58 3.47 -7.73
CA PHE A 71 -2.45 4.28 -6.52
C PHE A 71 -2.43 3.36 -5.31
N GLY A 72 -1.45 3.53 -4.43
CA GLY A 72 -1.39 2.88 -3.13
C GLY A 72 -1.69 3.89 -2.03
N PHE A 73 -2.88 3.84 -1.46
CA PHE A 73 -3.31 4.71 -0.36
C PHE A 73 -2.88 4.10 0.97
N CYS A 74 -1.96 4.76 1.66
CA CYS A 74 -1.37 4.32 2.91
C CYS A 74 -2.00 5.03 4.11
N ARG A 75 -2.26 4.27 5.17
CA ARG A 75 -2.62 4.77 6.50
C ARG A 75 -1.68 4.18 7.54
N HIS A 76 -1.02 5.05 8.29
CA HIS A 76 -0.25 4.70 9.49
C HIS A 76 -1.02 5.17 10.73
N ASP A 77 -1.18 4.28 11.70
CA ASP A 77 -1.78 4.61 13.00
C ASP A 77 -0.70 4.52 14.08
N PRO A 78 -0.52 5.55 14.94
CA PRO A 78 0.48 5.54 16.00
C PRO A 78 0.23 4.44 17.06
N LYS A 79 -0.97 3.84 17.07
CA LYS A 79 -1.32 2.76 17.99
C LYS A 79 -0.94 1.37 17.47
N THR A 80 -0.44 1.26 16.24
CA THR A 80 -0.10 -0.01 15.59
C THR A 80 1.25 0.05 14.92
N ASP A 81 2.01 -1.05 14.96
CA ASP A 81 3.26 -1.20 14.21
C ASP A 81 3.03 -1.67 12.76
N THR A 82 1.89 -1.29 12.18
CA THR A 82 1.49 -1.68 10.82
C THR A 82 0.95 -0.48 10.04
N ALA A 83 1.09 -0.59 8.72
CA ALA A 83 0.49 0.32 7.75
C ALA A 83 -0.61 -0.44 6.98
N LEU A 84 -1.73 0.23 6.76
CA LEU A 84 -2.80 -0.27 5.90
C LEU A 84 -2.62 0.33 4.51
N VAL A 85 -2.68 -0.49 3.46
CA VAL A 85 -2.49 -0.05 2.08
C VAL A 85 -3.64 -0.55 1.22
N ILE A 86 -4.30 0.36 0.48
CA ILE A 86 -5.27 0.02 -0.56
C ILE A 86 -4.67 0.35 -1.92
N LEU A 87 -4.59 -0.65 -2.81
CA LEU A 87 -4.20 -0.50 -4.20
C LEU A 87 -5.44 -0.31 -5.08
N SER A 88 -5.50 0.77 -5.85
CA SER A 88 -6.59 1.01 -6.80
C SER A 88 -6.08 1.71 -8.06
N ALA A 89 -6.73 1.45 -9.19
CA ALA A 89 -6.55 2.25 -10.41
C ALA A 89 -7.30 3.60 -10.33
N LEU A 90 -8.17 3.79 -9.32
CA LEU A 90 -9.00 4.97 -9.16
C LEU A 90 -8.30 6.02 -8.27
N PRO A 91 -8.15 7.27 -8.73
CA PRO A 91 -7.47 8.33 -7.98
C PRO A 91 -8.35 8.97 -6.88
N TRP A 92 -9.07 8.17 -6.09
CA TRP A 92 -10.11 8.61 -5.17
C TRP A 92 -9.62 8.81 -3.73
N HIS A 93 -8.74 9.79 -3.55
CA HIS A 93 -8.09 10.09 -2.26
C HIS A 93 -9.09 10.31 -1.11
N GLU A 94 -10.15 11.09 -1.33
CA GLU A 94 -11.15 11.39 -0.29
C GLU A 94 -11.97 10.17 0.16
N ILE A 95 -12.01 9.11 -0.64
CA ILE A 95 -12.76 7.88 -0.33
C ILE A 95 -11.88 6.88 0.42
N PHE A 96 -10.57 6.87 0.13
CA PHE A 96 -9.64 5.86 0.65
C PHE A 96 -8.82 6.31 1.87
N TYR A 97 -8.96 7.57 2.31
CA TYR A 97 -8.41 8.08 3.57
C TYR A 97 -9.48 8.14 4.67
#